data_AF-A0A4V0YGY9-F1
#
_entry.id   AF-A0A4V0YGY9-F1
#
_cell.length_a   1.000
_cell.length_b   1.000
_cell.length_c   1.000
_cell.angle_alpha   90.00
_cell.angle_beta   90.00
_cell.angle_gamma   90.00
#
_symmetry.space_group_name_H-M   'P 1'
#
loop_
_entity.id
_entity.type
_entity.pdbx_description
1 polymer ?
#
loop_
_entity_poly.entity_id
_entity_poly.type
_entity_poly.pdbx_seq_one_letter_code
_entity_poly.pdbx_strand_id
1 'polypeptide(L)'
;MIERLAAGAIALGLVLAPAGAAFAADDDGAGAGGLDIVVTVPSASPETGRTITNAQLRWGLNGEAGSGAFAGGCNFLSAGKAGDTGGARVWTAADGFYRASEGSVRVEKPDAAGEWRLASFENRCLDASGAPVSAASFTSTTGNQVVIDGGVGTFDPARGAQIRWTGSFTVVFYGGMTYWSASNPVLSLDAAGNGQLTATGSGYATSMEDMSKWEPIAPRTIVLAELRGASIADGGFAIVPEYLGVTAPPDSGQVVRSTDNAAWWGSFPSSFVQFQKITGQTGYWLTTGVNATARSPRPCCG
;
A
#
# COMPACT_ATOMS: atom_id res chain seq x y z
N MET A 1 32.34 -76.13 -13.45
CA MET A 1 30.94 -75.67 -13.49
C MET A 1 30.71 -74.91 -12.19
N ILE A 2 30.99 -73.61 -12.20
CA ILE A 2 30.98 -72.74 -11.01
C ILE A 2 30.30 -71.44 -11.45
N GLU A 3 29.06 -71.22 -11.01
CA GLU A 3 28.38 -69.93 -11.11
C GLU A 3 28.86 -69.02 -9.98
N ARG A 4 29.22 -67.78 -10.32
CA ARG A 4 29.53 -66.71 -9.37
C ARG A 4 28.58 -65.53 -9.61
N LEU A 5 28.10 -64.99 -8.49
CA LEU A 5 27.22 -63.83 -8.37
C LEU A 5 27.76 -62.58 -9.08
N ALA A 6 26.86 -61.83 -9.72
CA ALA A 6 27.09 -60.44 -10.13
C ALA A 6 26.27 -59.51 -9.21
N ALA A 7 26.97 -58.66 -8.45
CA ALA A 7 26.39 -57.55 -7.70
C ALA A 7 26.51 -56.27 -8.54
N GLY A 8 25.38 -55.66 -8.88
CA GLY A 8 25.32 -54.36 -9.55
C GLY A 8 25.42 -53.21 -8.54
N ALA A 9 26.41 -52.34 -8.72
CA ALA A 9 26.51 -51.07 -7.99
C ALA A 9 25.84 -49.96 -8.81
N ILE A 10 24.81 -49.32 -8.24
CA ILE A 10 24.15 -48.13 -8.77
C ILE A 10 24.91 -46.91 -8.23
N ALA A 11 25.51 -46.12 -9.12
CA ALA A 11 26.10 -44.83 -8.78
C ALA A 11 25.00 -43.75 -8.77
N LEU A 12 24.72 -43.19 -7.59
CA LEU A 12 23.79 -42.08 -7.40
C LEU A 12 24.57 -40.76 -7.56
N GLY A 13 24.32 -40.02 -8.64
CA GLY A 13 24.85 -38.67 -8.83
C GLY A 13 24.07 -37.66 -7.99
N LEU A 14 24.72 -37.07 -6.99
CA LEU A 14 24.17 -35.96 -6.20
C LEU A 14 24.31 -34.66 -7.00
N VAL A 15 23.19 -34.08 -7.44
CA VAL A 15 23.14 -32.70 -7.94
C VAL A 15 22.99 -31.77 -6.72
N LEU A 16 24.04 -31.02 -6.39
CA LEU A 16 23.98 -29.94 -5.41
C LEU A 16 23.25 -28.74 -6.05
N ALA A 17 22.01 -28.49 -5.61
CA ALA A 17 21.35 -27.21 -5.83
C ALA A 17 21.91 -26.17 -4.84
N PRO A 18 22.20 -24.93 -5.25
CA PRO A 18 22.58 -23.88 -4.30
C PRO A 18 21.36 -23.55 -3.44
N ALA A 19 21.51 -23.72 -2.13
CA ALA A 19 20.55 -23.23 -1.15
C ALA A 19 20.51 -21.70 -1.23
N GLY A 20 19.43 -21.15 -1.79
CA GLY A 20 19.10 -19.74 -1.62
C GLY A 20 18.85 -19.49 -0.14
N ALA A 21 19.69 -18.68 0.48
CA ALA A 21 19.47 -18.20 1.84
C ALA A 21 18.14 -17.44 1.84
N ALA A 22 17.12 -18.03 2.47
CA ALA A 22 15.93 -17.30 2.87
C ALA A 22 16.38 -16.30 3.94
N PHE A 23 16.44 -15.02 3.56
CA PHE A 23 16.60 -13.95 4.53
C PHE A 23 15.29 -13.89 5.32
N ALA A 24 15.33 -14.37 6.56
CA ALA A 24 14.37 -13.97 7.56
C ALA A 24 14.56 -12.46 7.73
N ALA A 25 13.57 -11.68 7.29
CA ALA A 25 13.36 -10.39 7.91
C ALA A 25 13.10 -10.70 9.39
N ASP A 26 13.88 -10.09 10.29
CA ASP A 26 13.48 -10.03 11.70
C ASP A 26 12.10 -9.36 11.72
N ASP A 27 11.07 -10.18 11.91
CA ASP A 27 9.66 -9.79 11.93
C ASP A 27 9.30 -9.27 13.33
N ASP A 28 10.11 -8.35 13.83
CA ASP A 28 9.83 -7.56 15.02
C ASP A 28 9.20 -6.24 14.59
N GLY A 29 8.08 -6.31 13.85
CA GLY A 29 7.29 -5.11 13.60
C GLY A 29 6.51 -5.00 12.29
N ALA A 30 6.03 -6.08 11.68
CA ALA A 30 4.87 -5.94 10.79
C ALA A 30 3.68 -5.42 11.60
N GLY A 31 3.55 -4.09 11.71
CA GLY A 31 2.46 -3.44 12.40
C GLY A 31 1.15 -4.02 11.89
N ALA A 32 0.35 -4.58 12.81
CA ALA A 32 -0.92 -5.20 12.50
C ALA A 32 -1.77 -4.25 11.64
N GLY A 33 -1.82 -4.51 10.32
CA GLY A 33 -2.60 -3.71 9.36
C GLY A 33 -1.88 -3.13 8.15
N GLY A 34 -0.58 -3.40 7.91
CA GLY A 34 0.10 -3.01 6.66
C GLY A 34 0.23 -1.48 6.45
N LEU A 35 0.24 -0.72 7.54
CA LEU A 35 0.27 0.76 7.49
C LEU A 35 1.65 1.30 7.07
N ASP A 36 2.70 0.50 7.29
CA ASP A 36 4.07 0.83 6.92
C ASP A 36 4.25 0.77 5.41
N ILE A 37 5.06 1.70 4.90
CA ILE A 37 5.65 1.56 3.58
C ILE A 37 6.83 0.61 3.73
N VAL A 38 6.73 -0.56 3.11
CA VAL A 38 7.83 -1.51 3.05
C VAL A 38 8.41 -1.50 1.65
N VAL A 39 9.71 -1.23 1.56
CA VAL A 39 10.47 -1.32 0.32
C VAL A 39 11.55 -2.37 0.49
N THR A 40 11.50 -3.42 -0.31
CA THR A 40 12.52 -4.47 -0.34
C THR A 40 13.31 -4.37 -1.63
N VAL A 41 14.64 -4.43 -1.56
CA VAL A 41 15.54 -4.42 -2.70
C VAL A 41 16.38 -5.69 -2.66
N PRO A 42 16.13 -6.66 -3.56
CA PRO A 42 16.92 -7.87 -3.67
C PRO A 42 18.42 -7.55 -3.84
N SER A 43 19.26 -8.35 -3.16
CA SER A 43 20.72 -8.29 -3.27
C SER A 43 21.34 -6.93 -2.91
N ALA A 44 21.03 -6.43 -1.71
CA ALA A 44 21.71 -5.25 -1.20
C ALA A 44 23.08 -5.59 -0.60
N SER A 45 24.10 -5.57 -1.45
CA SER A 45 25.45 -5.27 -0.97
C SER A 45 25.59 -3.74 -0.86
N PRO A 46 26.25 -3.21 0.19
CA PRO A 46 26.40 -1.77 0.45
C PRO A 46 27.48 -1.13 -0.45
N GLU A 47 27.35 -1.28 -1.77
CA GLU A 47 28.26 -0.71 -2.74
C GLU A 47 27.76 0.64 -3.28
N THR A 48 28.68 1.56 -3.56
CA THR A 48 28.39 2.92 -4.03
C THR A 48 27.91 2.91 -5.49
N GLY A 49 26.87 3.70 -5.82
CA GLY A 49 26.39 3.85 -7.20
C GLY A 49 25.69 2.60 -7.75
N ARG A 50 24.95 1.87 -6.90
CA ARG A 50 24.32 0.60 -7.24
C ARG A 50 23.06 0.79 -8.08
N THR A 51 22.88 -0.06 -9.09
CA THR A 51 21.62 -0.20 -9.83
C THR A 51 20.65 -1.10 -9.05
N ILE A 52 19.40 -0.66 -8.98
CA ILE A 52 18.26 -1.41 -8.45
C ILE A 52 17.47 -1.94 -9.63
N THR A 53 17.19 -3.25 -9.67
CA THR A 53 16.53 -3.89 -10.81
C THR A 53 15.23 -4.60 -10.48
N ASN A 54 14.94 -4.87 -9.20
CA ASN A 54 13.73 -5.59 -8.81
C ASN A 54 13.25 -5.23 -7.39
N ALA A 55 13.18 -3.95 -7.07
CA ALA A 55 12.63 -3.51 -5.79
C ALA A 55 11.13 -3.81 -5.70
N GLN A 56 10.65 -4.17 -4.53
CA GLN A 56 9.25 -4.36 -4.20
C GLN A 56 8.79 -3.22 -3.31
N LEU A 57 7.59 -2.68 -3.57
CA LEU A 57 6.87 -1.76 -2.69
C LEU A 57 5.64 -2.48 -2.13
N ARG A 58 5.45 -2.46 -0.82
CA ARG A 58 4.21 -2.90 -0.14
C ARG A 58 3.65 -1.76 0.70
N TRP A 59 2.34 -1.54 0.63
CA TRP A 59 1.68 -0.53 1.45
C TRP A 59 0.16 -0.72 1.53
N GLY A 60 -0.41 -0.60 2.72
CA GLY A 60 -1.86 -0.57 2.99
C GLY A 60 -2.48 0.82 2.95
N LEU A 61 -1.69 1.88 2.71
CA LEU A 61 -2.10 3.29 2.77
C LEU A 61 -2.47 3.75 4.17
N ASN A 62 -3.67 3.42 4.62
CA ASN A 62 -4.18 3.72 5.95
C ASN A 62 -5.22 2.65 6.35
N GLY A 63 -5.66 2.65 7.60
CA GLY A 63 -6.65 1.70 8.11
C GLY A 63 -8.04 1.87 7.48
N GLU A 64 -8.32 3.01 6.81
CA GLU A 64 -9.59 3.24 6.12
C GLU A 64 -9.65 2.53 4.77
N ALA A 65 -8.52 2.33 4.08
CA ALA A 65 -8.45 1.64 2.78
C ALA A 65 -8.79 0.15 2.81
N GLY A 66 -9.00 -0.40 4.01
CA GLY A 66 -9.48 -1.75 4.24
C GLY A 66 -10.60 -1.84 5.27
N SER A 67 -11.27 -0.73 5.64
CA SER A 67 -12.29 -0.72 6.69
C SER A 67 -13.69 -1.09 6.18
N GLY A 68 -14.59 -1.38 7.11
CA GLY A 68 -16.02 -1.40 6.81
C GLY A 68 -16.52 0.04 6.59
N ALA A 69 -17.42 0.21 5.63
CA ALA A 69 -17.96 1.51 5.25
C ALA A 69 -19.43 1.64 5.68
N PHE A 70 -19.87 2.85 6.04
CA PHE A 70 -21.27 3.11 6.43
C PHE A 70 -22.28 2.82 5.30
N ALA A 71 -21.81 2.82 4.05
CA ALA A 71 -22.56 2.40 2.88
C ALA A 71 -21.64 1.65 1.89
N GLY A 72 -22.21 0.81 1.04
CA GLY A 72 -21.44 0.05 0.04
C GLY A 72 -20.60 -1.12 0.59
N GLY A 73 -20.74 -1.44 1.88
CA GLY A 73 -20.11 -2.59 2.53
C GLY A 73 -18.74 -2.27 3.11
N CYS A 74 -17.72 -2.12 2.26
CA CYS A 74 -16.36 -1.86 2.70
C CYS A 74 -15.58 -0.96 1.74
N ASN A 75 -14.46 -0.45 2.22
CA ASN A 75 -13.40 0.15 1.43
C ASN A 75 -12.38 -0.93 1.07
N PHE A 76 -11.81 -0.87 -0.13
CA PHE A 76 -10.84 -1.86 -0.59
C PHE A 76 -9.85 -1.29 -1.61
N LEU A 77 -8.75 -2.02 -1.80
CA LEU A 77 -7.78 -1.80 -2.85
C LEU A 77 -8.08 -2.71 -4.05
N SER A 78 -7.82 -2.21 -5.25
CA SER A 78 -7.82 -2.99 -6.49
C SER A 78 -6.49 -2.77 -7.21
N ALA A 79 -5.93 -3.82 -7.78
CA ALA A 79 -4.84 -3.66 -8.74
C ALA A 79 -5.36 -2.95 -10.00
N GLY A 80 -4.45 -2.30 -10.72
CA GLY A 80 -4.78 -1.59 -11.95
C GLY A 80 -5.41 -0.21 -11.75
N LYS A 81 -5.58 0.47 -12.88
CA LYS A 81 -6.32 1.73 -12.96
C LYS A 81 -7.77 1.43 -13.33
N ALA A 82 -8.70 1.72 -12.42
CA ALA A 82 -10.12 1.54 -12.70
C ALA A 82 -10.60 2.51 -13.80
N GLY A 83 -11.46 1.99 -14.69
CA GLY A 83 -12.12 2.76 -15.73
C GLY A 83 -13.33 3.54 -15.21
N ASP A 84 -14.15 4.06 -16.13
CA ASP A 84 -15.38 4.78 -15.78
C ASP A 84 -16.50 3.80 -15.41
N THR A 85 -17.02 3.91 -14.20
CA THR A 85 -18.16 3.10 -13.73
C THR A 85 -19.51 3.69 -14.13
N GLY A 86 -19.52 4.90 -14.70
CA GLY A 86 -20.71 5.64 -15.10
C GLY A 86 -21.40 6.40 -13.97
N GLY A 87 -20.86 6.41 -12.76
CA GLY A 87 -21.42 7.17 -11.63
C GLY A 87 -21.00 6.65 -10.25
N ALA A 88 -21.41 7.37 -9.21
CA ALA A 88 -21.19 7.02 -7.82
C ALA A 88 -22.05 5.82 -7.40
N ARG A 89 -21.57 4.60 -7.66
CA ARG A 89 -22.29 3.35 -7.35
C ARG A 89 -21.38 2.26 -6.78
N VAL A 90 -21.99 1.31 -6.09
CA VAL A 90 -21.28 0.12 -5.61
C VAL A 90 -20.85 -0.74 -6.80
N TRP A 91 -19.62 -1.24 -6.75
CA TRP A 91 -19.08 -2.18 -7.72
C TRP A 91 -19.59 -3.59 -7.45
N THR A 92 -19.84 -4.32 -8.53
CA THR A 92 -20.24 -5.71 -8.55
C THR A 92 -19.15 -6.54 -9.23
N ALA A 93 -19.16 -7.86 -9.02
CA ALA A 93 -18.23 -8.75 -9.70
C ALA A 93 -18.40 -8.67 -11.23
N ALA A 94 -19.64 -8.52 -11.70
CA ALA A 94 -20.00 -8.45 -13.11
C ALA A 94 -19.46 -7.20 -13.82
N ASP A 95 -19.17 -6.13 -13.07
CA ASP A 95 -18.58 -4.92 -13.66
C ASP A 95 -17.16 -5.14 -14.18
N GLY A 96 -16.43 -6.08 -13.59
CA GLY A 96 -15.04 -6.34 -13.97
C GLY A 96 -14.09 -5.16 -13.69
N PHE A 97 -14.42 -4.22 -12.79
CA PHE A 97 -13.49 -3.15 -12.38
C PHE A 97 -12.48 -3.61 -11.32
N TYR A 98 -12.87 -4.52 -10.43
CA TYR A 98 -11.96 -5.07 -9.45
C TYR A 98 -10.95 -6.01 -10.11
N ARG A 99 -9.69 -5.90 -9.70
CA ARG A 99 -8.60 -6.82 -10.04
C ARG A 99 -7.82 -7.14 -8.77
N ALA A 100 -7.62 -8.42 -8.52
CA ALA A 100 -6.67 -8.86 -7.51
C ALA A 100 -5.21 -8.62 -7.96
N SER A 101 -4.96 -8.69 -9.27
CA SER A 101 -3.66 -8.41 -9.88
C SER A 101 -3.80 -7.80 -11.28
N GLU A 102 -2.83 -6.97 -11.64
CA GLU A 102 -2.67 -6.39 -12.97
C GLU A 102 -1.19 -6.03 -13.19
N GLY A 103 -0.55 -6.65 -14.19
CA GLY A 103 0.89 -6.49 -14.42
C GLY A 103 1.71 -6.87 -13.19
N SER A 104 2.60 -5.99 -12.75
CA SER A 104 3.44 -6.18 -11.55
C SER A 104 2.74 -5.80 -10.24
N VAL A 105 1.45 -5.42 -10.30
CA VAL A 105 0.67 -4.99 -9.13
C VAL A 105 -0.25 -6.11 -8.68
N ARG A 106 -0.31 -6.35 -7.37
CA ARG A 106 -1.30 -7.23 -6.73
C ARG A 106 -1.83 -6.61 -5.45
N VAL A 107 -3.00 -7.06 -5.03
CA VAL A 107 -3.58 -6.76 -3.73
C VAL A 107 -3.51 -8.03 -2.89
N GLU A 108 -2.88 -7.92 -1.72
CA GLU A 108 -2.76 -9.02 -0.77
C GLU A 108 -3.51 -8.69 0.52
N LYS A 109 -3.94 -9.73 1.23
CA LYS A 109 -4.56 -9.68 2.56
C LYS A 109 -3.96 -10.79 3.43
N PRO A 110 -3.82 -10.61 4.74
CA PRO A 110 -3.45 -11.69 5.63
C PRO A 110 -4.57 -12.73 5.71
N ASP A 111 -4.23 -14.01 5.77
CA ASP A 111 -5.12 -15.07 6.21
C ASP A 111 -5.10 -15.23 7.74
N ALA A 112 -5.84 -16.20 8.28
CA ALA A 112 -5.94 -16.41 9.73
C ALA A 112 -4.61 -16.80 10.39
N ALA A 113 -3.62 -17.25 9.61
CA ALA A 113 -2.27 -17.53 10.10
C ALA A 113 -1.34 -16.30 10.02
N GLY A 114 -1.85 -15.15 9.56
CA GLY A 114 -1.06 -13.92 9.33
C GLY A 114 -0.34 -13.92 7.99
N GLU A 115 -0.54 -14.94 7.16
CA GLU A 115 0.19 -15.09 5.92
C GLU A 115 -0.46 -14.28 4.79
N TRP A 116 0.36 -13.61 3.99
CA TRP A 116 -0.13 -12.83 2.86
C TRP A 116 -0.67 -13.74 1.74
N ARG A 117 -1.91 -13.47 1.33
CA ARG A 117 -2.61 -14.15 0.23
C ARG A 117 -3.17 -13.15 -0.74
N LEU A 118 -3.24 -13.54 -2.01
CA LEU A 118 -3.91 -12.75 -3.03
C LEU A 118 -5.37 -12.51 -2.64
N ALA A 119 -5.82 -11.26 -2.71
CA ALA A 119 -7.21 -10.91 -2.47
C ALA A 119 -8.12 -11.42 -3.61
N SER A 120 -9.42 -11.45 -3.36
CA SER A 120 -10.44 -11.69 -4.38
C SER A 120 -11.59 -10.71 -4.20
N PHE A 121 -12.48 -10.62 -5.20
CA PHE A 121 -13.66 -9.79 -5.04
C PHE A 121 -14.50 -10.28 -3.86
N GLU A 122 -14.68 -11.58 -3.70
CA GLU A 122 -15.48 -12.22 -2.65
C GLU A 122 -14.93 -11.93 -1.25
N ASN A 123 -13.61 -11.98 -1.08
CA ASN A 123 -12.97 -11.81 0.22
C ASN A 123 -12.57 -10.36 0.55
N ARG A 124 -12.79 -9.40 -0.37
CA ARG A 124 -12.30 -8.02 -0.24
C ARG A 124 -12.83 -7.29 0.99
N CYS A 125 -13.98 -7.69 1.52
CA CYS A 125 -14.60 -7.12 2.72
C CYS A 125 -14.46 -8.01 3.96
N LEU A 126 -13.62 -9.04 3.93
CA LEU A 126 -13.40 -9.93 5.06
C LEU A 126 -12.06 -9.61 5.74
N ASP A 127 -11.98 -9.74 7.05
CA ASP A 127 -10.71 -9.71 7.79
C ASP A 127 -9.96 -11.05 7.68
N ALA A 128 -8.82 -11.14 8.36
CA ALA A 128 -7.97 -12.33 8.39
C ALA A 128 -8.70 -13.58 8.93
N SER A 129 -9.68 -13.41 9.81
CA SER A 129 -10.48 -14.50 10.37
C SER A 129 -11.63 -14.94 9.45
N GLY A 130 -11.85 -14.22 8.34
CA GLY A 130 -12.98 -14.42 7.44
C GLY A 130 -14.25 -13.69 7.88
N ALA A 131 -14.19 -12.84 8.91
CA ALA A 131 -15.34 -12.07 9.37
C ALA A 131 -15.50 -10.77 8.54
N PRO A 132 -16.73 -10.32 8.24
CA PRO A 132 -16.93 -9.05 7.56
C PRO A 132 -16.42 -7.86 8.38
N VAL A 133 -15.72 -6.93 7.72
CA VAL A 133 -15.32 -5.68 8.36
C VAL A 133 -16.50 -4.76 8.65
N SER A 134 -16.40 -3.97 9.71
CA SER A 134 -17.48 -3.13 10.22
C SER A 134 -17.07 -1.66 10.38
N ALA A 135 -17.95 -0.77 9.92
CA ALA A 135 -17.80 0.68 10.13
C ALA A 135 -17.94 1.06 11.62
N ALA A 136 -18.52 0.19 12.45
CA ALA A 136 -18.71 0.43 13.88
C ALA A 136 -17.43 0.28 14.71
N SER A 137 -16.35 -0.26 14.15
CA SER A 137 -15.08 -0.46 14.85
C SER A 137 -13.91 0.11 14.06
N PHE A 138 -13.15 1.02 14.67
CA PHE A 138 -11.99 1.66 14.06
C PHE A 138 -10.78 0.74 13.89
N THR A 139 -10.77 -0.40 14.58
CA THR A 139 -9.75 -1.43 14.42
C THR A 139 -10.19 -2.54 13.48
N SER A 140 -11.46 -2.55 13.05
CA SER A 140 -11.94 -3.49 12.04
C SER A 140 -11.38 -3.09 10.67
N THR A 141 -10.50 -3.94 10.16
CA THR A 141 -9.82 -3.78 8.88
C THR A 141 -9.58 -5.13 8.22
N THR A 142 -9.54 -5.14 6.90
CA THR A 142 -9.20 -6.29 6.07
C THR A 142 -7.70 -6.57 6.07
N GLY A 143 -6.90 -5.60 6.50
CA GLY A 143 -5.44 -5.65 6.44
C GLY A 143 -4.90 -5.68 5.01
N ASN A 144 -5.67 -5.22 4.02
CA ASN A 144 -5.25 -5.26 2.62
C ASN A 144 -4.03 -4.36 2.36
N GLN A 145 -3.20 -4.77 1.41
CA GLN A 145 -2.08 -3.97 0.93
C GLN A 145 -1.92 -4.08 -0.59
N VAL A 146 -1.44 -3.02 -1.22
CA VAL A 146 -0.90 -3.10 -2.57
C VAL A 146 0.54 -3.61 -2.50
N VAL A 147 0.90 -4.50 -3.41
CA VAL A 147 2.27 -4.93 -3.64
C VAL A 147 2.64 -4.67 -5.10
N ILE A 148 3.76 -3.99 -5.33
CA ILE A 148 4.28 -3.65 -6.65
C ILE A 148 5.71 -4.16 -6.78
N ASP A 149 5.93 -5.12 -7.68
CA ASP A 149 7.26 -5.67 -7.98
C ASP A 149 7.94 -4.95 -9.14
N GLY A 150 9.21 -5.30 -9.40
CA GLY A 150 9.92 -4.85 -10.60
C GLY A 150 10.37 -3.41 -10.55
N GLY A 151 10.52 -2.84 -9.35
CA GLY A 151 11.03 -1.49 -9.16
C GLY A 151 12.47 -1.38 -9.63
N VAL A 152 12.76 -0.36 -10.44
CA VAL A 152 14.10 -0.10 -11.00
C VAL A 152 14.60 1.26 -10.56
N GLY A 153 15.91 1.42 -10.39
CA GLY A 153 16.43 2.63 -9.80
C GLY A 153 17.92 2.64 -9.54
N THR A 154 18.35 3.57 -8.69
CA THR A 154 19.72 3.69 -8.22
C THR A 154 19.76 3.99 -6.73
N PHE A 155 20.86 3.59 -6.09
CA PHE A 155 21.21 3.94 -4.73
C PHE A 155 22.67 4.35 -4.65
N ASP A 156 22.93 5.48 -4.01
CA ASP A 156 24.26 6.01 -3.71
C ASP A 156 24.23 6.54 -2.28
N PRO A 157 25.00 5.97 -1.33
CA PRO A 157 25.01 6.41 0.06
C PRO A 157 25.26 7.91 0.25
N ALA A 158 25.97 8.56 -0.69
CA ALA A 158 26.26 9.99 -0.62
C ALA A 158 25.18 10.87 -1.28
N ARG A 159 24.28 10.30 -2.08
CA ARG A 159 23.26 11.06 -2.84
C ARG A 159 21.82 10.64 -2.55
N GLY A 160 21.61 9.48 -1.93
CA GLY A 160 20.30 8.90 -1.66
C GLY A 160 19.86 7.88 -2.71
N ALA A 161 18.55 7.74 -2.87
CA ALA A 161 17.94 6.70 -3.70
C ALA A 161 16.86 7.26 -4.63
N GLN A 162 16.74 6.68 -5.82
CA GLN A 162 15.56 6.84 -6.65
C GLN A 162 15.10 5.49 -7.18
N ILE A 163 13.85 5.12 -6.92
CA ILE A 163 13.25 3.86 -7.36
C ILE A 163 11.91 4.16 -8.04
N ARG A 164 11.67 3.53 -9.19
CA ARG A 164 10.46 3.70 -10.00
C ARG A 164 9.80 2.35 -10.21
N TRP A 165 8.50 2.29 -9.98
CA TRP A 165 7.67 1.13 -10.30
C TRP A 165 6.76 1.43 -11.47
N THR A 166 6.44 0.40 -12.26
CA THR A 166 5.45 0.48 -13.34
C THR A 166 4.19 -0.24 -12.93
N GLY A 167 3.05 0.40 -13.14
CA GLY A 167 1.73 -0.16 -12.81
C GLY A 167 0.88 0.82 -12.01
N SER A 168 -0.35 0.42 -11.75
CA SER A 168 -1.34 1.23 -11.07
C SER A 168 -2.07 0.43 -10.00
N PHE A 169 -2.58 1.12 -9.00
CA PHE A 169 -3.58 0.59 -8.09
C PHE A 169 -4.70 1.62 -7.89
N THR A 170 -5.87 1.14 -7.52
CA THR A 170 -7.06 1.95 -7.27
C THR A 170 -7.49 1.80 -5.81
N VAL A 171 -7.75 2.93 -5.16
CA VAL A 171 -8.32 3.01 -3.83
C VAL A 171 -9.81 3.25 -3.97
N VAL A 172 -10.61 2.35 -3.40
CA VAL A 172 -12.06 2.32 -3.60
C VAL A 172 -12.76 2.47 -2.27
N PHE A 173 -13.50 3.56 -2.10
CA PHE A 173 -14.27 3.81 -0.89
C PHE A 173 -15.77 3.64 -1.14
N TYR A 174 -16.49 3.32 -0.06
CA TYR A 174 -17.94 3.08 -0.07
C TYR A 174 -18.36 2.06 -1.13
N GLY A 175 -17.61 0.96 -1.22
CA GLY A 175 -17.89 -0.12 -2.16
C GLY A 175 -17.73 0.24 -3.64
N GLY A 176 -17.25 1.43 -4.01
CA GLY A 176 -17.19 1.88 -5.40
C GLY A 176 -17.72 3.28 -5.66
N MET A 177 -18.44 3.88 -4.70
CA MET A 177 -19.11 5.17 -4.91
C MET A 177 -18.13 6.33 -5.09
N THR A 178 -16.90 6.18 -4.60
CA THR A 178 -15.79 7.09 -4.92
C THR A 178 -14.49 6.32 -5.00
N TYR A 179 -13.66 6.63 -5.99
CA TYR A 179 -12.38 5.97 -6.18
C TYR A 179 -11.40 6.85 -6.96
N TRP A 180 -10.13 6.57 -6.73
CA TRP A 180 -9.02 7.17 -7.45
C TRP A 180 -7.89 6.16 -7.63
N SER A 181 -7.05 6.38 -8.63
CA SER A 181 -5.93 5.51 -8.94
C SER A 181 -4.60 6.26 -8.83
N ALA A 182 -3.60 5.61 -8.25
CA ALA A 182 -2.21 6.00 -8.30
C ALA A 182 -1.50 5.17 -9.37
N SER A 183 -0.72 5.82 -10.23
CA SER A 183 0.01 5.18 -11.32
C SER A 183 1.49 5.54 -11.29
N ASN A 184 2.33 4.56 -11.60
CA ASN A 184 3.78 4.65 -11.72
C ASN A 184 4.46 5.34 -10.52
N PRO A 185 4.44 4.70 -9.33
CA PRO A 185 5.05 5.28 -8.14
C PRO A 185 6.55 5.52 -8.30
N VAL A 186 7.03 6.62 -7.73
CA VAL A 186 8.46 6.98 -7.68
C VAL A 186 8.82 7.34 -6.26
N LEU A 187 9.74 6.56 -5.68
CA LEU A 187 10.42 6.89 -4.43
C LEU A 187 11.67 7.70 -4.75
N SER A 188 11.84 8.84 -4.07
CA SER A 188 13.07 9.63 -4.10
C SER A 188 13.47 9.94 -2.66
N LEU A 189 14.69 9.57 -2.27
CA LEU A 189 15.28 9.81 -0.96
C LEU A 189 16.60 10.56 -1.13
N ASP A 190 16.90 11.46 -0.21
CA ASP A 190 18.23 12.06 -0.05
C ASP A 190 19.18 11.10 0.71
N ALA A 191 20.44 11.52 0.88
CA ALA A 191 21.46 10.73 1.57
C ALA A 191 21.15 10.49 3.07
N ALA A 192 20.28 11.31 3.67
CA ALA A 192 19.82 11.15 5.04
C ALA A 192 18.52 10.31 5.12
N GLY A 193 18.06 9.74 4.00
CA GLY A 193 16.85 8.92 3.97
C GLY A 193 15.55 9.73 4.01
N ASN A 194 15.60 11.04 3.78
CA ASN A 194 14.40 11.87 3.73
C ASN A 194 13.92 12.01 2.29
N GLY A 195 12.61 12.01 2.08
CA GLY A 195 12.08 12.25 0.76
C GLY A 195 10.62 11.89 0.60
N GLN A 196 10.25 11.45 -0.60
CA GLN A 196 8.86 11.32 -1.03
C GLN A 196 8.62 10.07 -1.85
N LEU A 197 7.45 9.46 -1.62
CA LEU A 197 6.82 8.55 -2.57
C LEU A 197 5.76 9.35 -3.34
N THR A 198 5.94 9.45 -4.65
CA THR A 198 5.02 10.17 -5.55
C THR A 198 4.35 9.21 -6.52
N ALA A 199 3.22 9.60 -7.10
CA ALA A 199 2.59 8.88 -8.20
C ALA A 199 1.75 9.82 -9.06
N THR A 200 1.32 9.36 -10.23
CA THR A 200 0.28 10.04 -11.02
C THR A 200 -1.09 9.67 -10.48
N GLY A 201 -1.77 10.62 -9.83
CA GLY A 201 -3.16 10.51 -9.39
C GLY A 201 -4.13 10.76 -10.55
N SER A 202 -5.17 9.92 -10.65
CA SER A 202 -6.30 10.08 -11.57
C SER A 202 -7.56 9.46 -10.96
N GLY A 203 -8.73 9.65 -11.55
CA GLY A 203 -9.98 9.11 -11.02
C GLY A 203 -11.17 9.93 -11.47
N TYR A 204 -12.20 9.97 -10.64
CA TYR A 204 -13.44 10.70 -10.93
C TYR A 204 -13.78 11.63 -9.77
N ALA A 205 -14.11 12.87 -10.10
CA ALA A 205 -14.59 13.87 -9.16
C ALA A 205 -16.03 13.55 -8.78
N THR A 206 -16.32 13.60 -7.49
CA THR A 206 -17.66 13.41 -6.92
C THR A 206 -17.91 14.47 -5.84
N SER A 207 -19.12 14.53 -5.31
CA SER A 207 -19.52 15.47 -4.26
C SER A 207 -20.52 14.80 -3.33
N MET A 208 -20.40 15.05 -2.03
CA MET A 208 -21.40 14.63 -1.05
C MET A 208 -22.66 15.51 -1.13
N GLU A 209 -22.52 16.74 -1.62
CA GLU A 209 -23.58 17.72 -1.79
C GLU A 209 -24.33 17.54 -3.13
N ASP A 210 -23.65 17.04 -4.16
CA ASP A 210 -24.21 16.74 -5.48
C ASP A 210 -23.80 15.33 -5.94
N MET A 211 -24.67 14.37 -5.65
CA MET A 211 -24.48 12.96 -6.01
C MET A 211 -24.59 12.70 -7.52
N SER A 212 -24.97 13.68 -8.34
CA SER A 212 -24.96 13.56 -9.81
C SER A 212 -23.57 13.83 -10.41
N LYS A 213 -22.65 14.40 -9.64
CA LYS A 213 -21.30 14.73 -10.10
C LYS A 213 -20.46 13.47 -10.30
N TRP A 214 -20.01 13.29 -11.54
CA TRP A 214 -19.11 12.21 -11.92
C TRP A 214 -18.26 12.64 -13.13
N GLU A 215 -17.08 13.18 -12.87
CA GLU A 215 -16.26 13.79 -13.93
C GLU A 215 -14.81 13.28 -13.88
N PRO A 216 -14.17 12.96 -15.02
CA PRO A 216 -12.79 12.51 -15.02
C PRO A 216 -11.85 13.58 -14.47
N ILE A 217 -10.96 13.19 -13.56
CA ILE A 217 -9.92 14.05 -13.02
C ILE A 217 -8.70 13.99 -13.94
N ALA A 218 -8.25 15.15 -14.41
CA ALA A 218 -7.02 15.25 -15.20
C ALA A 218 -5.82 14.66 -14.42
N PRO A 219 -5.07 13.71 -15.01
CA PRO A 219 -3.92 13.09 -14.35
C PRO A 219 -2.90 14.12 -13.88
N ARG A 220 -2.38 13.94 -12.66
CA ARG A 220 -1.37 14.84 -12.07
C ARG A 220 -0.48 14.12 -11.08
N THR A 221 0.75 14.59 -10.94
CA THR A 221 1.65 14.09 -9.89
C THR A 221 1.15 14.53 -8.51
N ILE A 222 1.07 13.57 -7.59
CA ILE A 222 0.74 13.78 -6.18
C ILE A 222 1.80 13.11 -5.29
N VAL A 223 2.05 13.69 -4.13
CA VAL A 223 2.94 13.11 -3.10
C VAL A 223 2.10 12.16 -2.25
N LEU A 224 2.23 10.85 -2.45
CA LEU A 224 1.50 9.86 -1.68
C LEU A 224 1.93 9.83 -0.21
N ALA A 225 3.24 9.95 0.02
CA ALA A 225 3.82 9.93 1.37
C ALA A 225 5.12 10.75 1.42
N GLU A 226 5.38 11.34 2.58
CA GLU A 226 6.69 11.86 2.97
C GLU A 226 7.37 10.88 3.93
N LEU A 227 8.67 10.71 3.78
CA LEU A 227 9.48 9.75 4.54
C LEU A 227 10.65 10.49 5.21
N ARG A 228 11.03 10.08 6.42
CA ARG A 228 12.18 10.62 7.17
C ARG A 228 13.06 9.49 7.70
N GLY A 229 14.35 9.52 7.39
CA GLY A 229 15.30 8.52 7.91
C GLY A 229 15.14 7.10 7.34
N ALA A 230 14.59 6.93 6.15
CA ALA A 230 14.52 5.63 5.48
C ALA A 230 15.93 5.17 5.02
N SER A 231 16.32 3.94 5.33
CA SER A 231 17.65 3.39 5.01
C SER A 231 17.54 2.15 4.13
N ILE A 232 18.27 2.10 3.01
CA ILE A 232 18.32 0.91 2.11
C ILE A 232 19.57 0.05 2.41
N ALA A 233 20.20 0.22 3.57
CA ALA A 233 21.47 -0.44 3.90
C ALA A 233 21.35 -1.98 3.88
N ASP A 234 20.23 -2.53 4.36
CA ASP A 234 20.07 -3.97 4.63
C ASP A 234 19.02 -4.64 3.73
N GLY A 235 18.99 -4.27 2.45
CA GLY A 235 18.05 -4.91 1.51
C GLY A 235 16.66 -4.30 1.52
N GLY A 236 16.46 -3.16 2.17
CA GLY A 236 15.18 -2.47 2.21
C GLY A 236 14.96 -1.67 3.48
N PHE A 237 13.74 -1.16 3.63
CA PHE A 237 13.24 -0.55 4.86
C PHE A 237 11.76 -0.85 5.04
N ALA A 238 11.30 -0.76 6.29
CA ALA A 238 9.91 -0.56 6.66
C ALA A 238 9.81 0.76 7.42
N ILE A 239 8.87 1.63 7.05
CA ILE A 239 8.71 2.93 7.70
C ILE A 239 7.26 3.41 7.71
N VAL A 240 6.86 4.00 8.83
CA VAL A 240 5.60 4.76 8.91
C VAL A 240 5.81 6.10 8.18
N PRO A 241 4.99 6.43 7.17
CA PRO A 241 5.08 7.74 6.52
C PRO A 241 4.72 8.88 7.47
N GLU A 242 5.24 10.07 7.17
CA GLU A 242 4.93 11.28 7.93
C GLU A 242 3.42 11.57 7.89
N TYR A 243 2.85 11.77 9.08
CA TYR A 243 1.44 12.13 9.25
C TYR A 243 1.26 13.02 10.49
N LEU A 244 1.79 12.58 11.64
CA LEU A 244 1.64 13.29 12.92
C LEU A 244 2.27 14.68 12.85
N GLY A 245 1.53 15.69 13.29
CA GLY A 245 1.96 17.09 13.26
C GLY A 245 1.93 17.74 11.87
N VAL A 246 1.57 17.01 10.81
CA VAL A 246 1.48 17.57 9.46
C VAL A 246 0.21 18.41 9.32
N THR A 247 0.39 19.67 8.93
CA THR A 247 -0.71 20.60 8.65
C THR A 247 -1.22 20.40 7.23
N ALA A 248 -2.52 20.17 7.10
CA ALA A 248 -3.20 20.08 5.82
C ALA A 248 -3.30 21.47 5.14
N PRO A 249 -3.53 21.52 3.82
CA PRO A 249 -3.84 22.78 3.15
C PRO A 249 -5.02 23.52 3.81
N PRO A 250 -5.08 24.86 3.73
CA PRO A 250 -6.25 25.63 4.15
C PRO A 250 -7.55 25.08 3.51
N ASP A 251 -8.67 25.21 4.22
CA ASP A 251 -10.00 24.78 3.76
C ASP A 251 -10.10 23.28 3.39
N SER A 252 -9.25 22.45 3.99
CA SER A 252 -9.30 20.98 3.89
C SER A 252 -10.24 20.34 4.91
N GLY A 253 -10.68 21.10 5.92
CA GLY A 253 -11.51 20.59 7.02
C GLY A 253 -10.71 19.91 8.14
N GLN A 254 -9.38 20.05 8.17
CA GLN A 254 -8.58 19.62 9.32
C GLN A 254 -8.97 20.43 10.56
N VAL A 255 -9.29 19.74 11.64
CA VAL A 255 -9.67 20.42 12.89
C VAL A 255 -8.47 21.07 13.56
N VAL A 256 -8.73 22.08 14.38
CA VAL A 256 -7.68 22.74 15.16
C VAL A 256 -7.02 21.73 16.09
N ARG A 257 -5.68 21.78 16.16
CA ARG A 257 -4.91 20.98 17.11
C ARG A 257 -5.23 21.42 18.53
N SER A 258 -5.61 20.47 19.38
CA SER A 258 -5.88 20.65 20.81
C SER A 258 -5.06 19.64 21.61
N THR A 259 -5.07 19.77 22.93
CA THR A 259 -4.49 18.76 23.84
C THR A 259 -5.10 17.37 23.62
N ASP A 260 -6.40 17.31 23.32
CA ASP A 260 -7.17 16.06 23.22
C ASP A 260 -6.85 15.28 21.94
N ASN A 261 -6.43 15.97 20.89
CA ASN A 261 -6.10 15.35 19.61
C ASN A 261 -4.61 15.35 19.28
N ALA A 262 -3.76 16.01 20.07
CA ALA A 262 -2.35 16.22 19.74
C ALA A 262 -1.55 14.94 19.45
N ALA A 263 -1.94 13.80 20.04
CA ALA A 263 -1.27 12.51 19.87
C ALA A 263 -1.55 11.83 18.50
N TRP A 264 -2.61 12.24 17.82
CA TRP A 264 -3.05 11.68 16.54
C TRP A 264 -3.40 12.75 15.50
N TRP A 265 -3.12 14.01 15.82
CA TRP A 265 -3.36 15.14 14.93
C TRP A 265 -2.34 15.14 13.80
N GLY A 266 -2.82 15.15 12.56
CA GLY A 266 -1.95 15.06 11.40
C GLY A 266 -2.71 15.08 10.08
N SER A 267 -1.96 14.90 9.00
CA SER A 267 -2.46 14.94 7.63
C SER A 267 -1.52 14.17 6.70
N PHE A 268 -2.09 13.58 5.64
CA PHE A 268 -1.31 13.22 4.46
C PHE A 268 -0.72 14.46 3.77
N PRO A 269 0.25 14.29 2.85
CA PRO A 269 0.91 15.41 2.18
C PRO A 269 -0.06 16.38 1.48
N SER A 270 0.32 17.65 1.43
CA SER A 270 -0.53 18.75 0.95
C SER A 270 -1.12 18.50 -0.46
N SER A 271 -0.29 18.10 -1.43
CA SER A 271 -0.75 17.83 -2.81
C SER A 271 -1.72 16.66 -2.89
N PHE A 272 -1.56 15.67 -2.01
CA PHE A 272 -2.48 14.54 -1.91
C PHE A 272 -3.82 14.98 -1.35
N VAL A 273 -3.84 15.69 -0.23
CA VAL A 273 -5.09 16.21 0.36
C VAL A 273 -5.86 17.12 -0.61
N GLN A 274 -5.15 17.97 -1.36
CA GLN A 274 -5.77 18.79 -2.41
C GLN A 274 -6.39 17.94 -3.52
N PHE A 275 -5.74 16.85 -3.92
CA PHE A 275 -6.31 15.91 -4.88
C PHE A 275 -7.54 15.21 -4.31
N GLN A 276 -7.50 14.77 -3.04
CA GLN A 276 -8.61 14.08 -2.39
C GLN A 276 -9.85 14.98 -2.23
N LYS A 277 -9.67 16.31 -2.13
CA LYS A 277 -10.77 17.28 -2.18
C LYS A 277 -11.58 17.21 -3.47
N ILE A 278 -10.93 16.91 -4.60
CA ILE A 278 -11.60 16.75 -5.89
C ILE A 278 -12.40 15.43 -5.92
N THR A 279 -11.87 14.38 -5.30
CA THR A 279 -12.51 13.05 -5.22
C THR A 279 -13.60 12.96 -4.13
N GLY A 280 -13.79 14.00 -3.32
CA GLY A 280 -14.70 13.98 -2.17
C GLY A 280 -14.23 13.10 -0.99
N GLN A 281 -12.95 12.73 -0.93
CA GLN A 281 -12.42 11.81 0.09
C GLN A 281 -11.56 12.48 1.17
N THR A 282 -11.45 13.81 1.20
CA THR A 282 -10.51 14.53 2.08
C THR A 282 -10.52 14.08 3.54
N GLY A 283 -11.71 13.87 4.13
CA GLY A 283 -11.87 13.57 5.54
C GLY A 283 -11.25 12.25 6.01
N TYR A 284 -10.86 11.36 5.08
CA TYR A 284 -10.21 10.09 5.39
C TYR A 284 -8.68 10.18 5.42
N TRP A 285 -8.12 11.33 5.06
CA TRP A 285 -6.68 11.53 4.84
C TRP A 285 -6.08 12.58 5.75
N LEU A 286 -6.83 13.06 6.73
CA LEU A 286 -6.38 14.03 7.72
C LEU A 286 -7.21 13.92 8.99
N THR A 287 -6.74 14.59 10.03
CA THR A 287 -7.45 14.66 11.30
C THR A 287 -8.70 15.54 11.19
N THR A 288 -9.86 14.90 11.18
CA THR A 288 -11.18 15.54 11.30
C THR A 288 -11.70 15.50 12.74
N GLY A 289 -12.70 16.33 13.06
CA GLY A 289 -13.38 16.34 14.37
C GLY A 289 -14.38 15.20 14.56
N VAL A 290 -14.62 14.42 13.51
CA VAL A 290 -15.36 13.16 13.55
C VAL A 290 -14.37 11.99 13.68
N ASN A 291 -14.82 10.89 14.29
CA ASN A 291 -14.02 9.75 14.79
C ASN A 291 -13.19 8.95 13.74
N ALA A 292 -12.98 9.45 12.52
CA ALA A 292 -12.17 8.83 11.46
C ALA A 292 -10.66 8.76 11.79
N THR A 293 -10.22 9.39 12.88
CA THR A 293 -8.80 9.55 13.27
C THR A 293 -8.15 8.29 13.83
N ALA A 294 -8.93 7.25 14.13
CA ALA A 294 -8.43 5.96 14.59
C ALA A 294 -8.00 5.02 13.44
N ARG A 295 -7.86 5.53 12.21
CA ARG A 295 -7.41 4.75 11.05
C ARG A 295 -6.21 5.37 10.31
N SER A 296 -5.66 6.49 10.78
CA SER A 296 -4.47 7.10 10.18
C SER A 296 -3.21 6.21 10.38
N PRO A 297 -2.18 6.33 9.52
CA PRO A 297 -0.89 5.68 9.74
C PRO A 297 -0.28 6.19 11.05
N ARG A 298 0.07 5.27 11.96
CA ARG A 298 0.73 5.60 13.22
C ARG A 298 1.71 4.49 13.58
N PRO A 299 2.86 4.83 14.19
CA PRO A 299 3.65 3.83 14.90
C PRO A 299 2.77 3.19 15.98
N CYS A 300 2.75 1.86 16.06
CA CYS A 300 2.13 1.17 17.18
C CYS A 300 2.80 1.61 18.49
N CYS A 301 2.01 1.68 19.56
CA CYS A 301 2.38 2.19 20.88
C CYS A 301 3.75 1.70 21.36
N GLY A 302 4.57 2.63 21.85
CA GLY A 302 5.69 2.31 22.74
C GLY A 302 5.22 1.96 24.15
#